data_AF-A0A814Y791-F1
#
_entry.id   AF-A0A814Y791-F1
#
_cell.length_a   1.000
_cell.length_b   1.000
_cell.length_c   1.000
_cell.angle_alpha   90.00
_cell.angle_beta   90.00
_cell.angle_gamma   90.00
#
_symmetry.space_group_name_H-M   'P 1'
#
loop_
_entity.id
_entity.type
_entity.pdbx_description
1 polymer ?
#
loop_
_entity_poly.entity_id
_entity_poly.type
_entity_poly.pdbx_seq_one_letter_code
_entity_poly.pdbx_strand_id
1 'polypeptide(L)'
;MVISFEKRTPDKEKKCQLLEAQFQNCGFQRIIFTIHPFDLPNEIPGKCSNANYGLRMAVGQMSIADHETDNILVTTCDADSKFPPQYIAALTCKYLQENRPSLTTIYQSPLFYNWKLDSLSFVTRVTGLLRSFLMLGALIPFNINTMSIFSFSLSLAKQGNFIHPGYQMDDIICLIRWMGVTQQRLRISMISVPVLSGPTSGETIETEIIEWARQARRWTIGAAEVFHYFIIKSKRMPVASACSWGVAFAIYYGILLCTGGLYGLTSMLSMFLLVKNVPLVISYIMYGLLAVQMLTFAMAFIIDAFIPKLLNVNECISILRNLFHFITTPFVLLAYSFVEFYALHEIIIFGKKVCKHGASAKVVL
;
A
#
# COMPACT_ATOMS: atom_id res chain seq x y z
N MET A 1 3.62 21.91 -4.34
CA MET A 1 3.53 20.90 -3.27
C MET A 1 2.39 21.26 -2.34
N VAL A 2 1.59 20.28 -1.90
CA VAL A 2 0.51 20.50 -0.93
C VAL A 2 0.87 19.75 0.35
N ILE A 3 0.89 20.44 1.48
CA ILE A 3 1.18 19.87 2.80
C ILE A 3 -0.06 20.09 3.66
N SER A 4 -0.63 19.00 4.17
CA SER A 4 -1.91 19.05 4.88
C SER A 4 -1.72 18.60 6.32
N PHE A 5 -2.22 19.40 7.25
CA PHE A 5 -2.19 19.13 8.68
C PHE A 5 -3.60 18.98 9.22
N GLU A 6 -3.79 18.17 10.25
CA GLU A 6 -5.04 18.20 11.00
C GLU A 6 -5.02 19.35 12.01
N LYS A 7 -6.19 19.95 12.29
CA LYS A 7 -6.34 20.97 13.33
C LYS A 7 -5.75 20.56 14.70
N ARG A 8 -5.78 19.26 15.01
CA ARG A 8 -5.24 18.66 16.25
C ARG A 8 -3.72 18.44 16.25
N THR A 9 -3.04 18.73 15.14
CA THR A 9 -1.58 18.57 15.05
C THR A 9 -0.90 19.56 16.01
N PRO A 10 -0.05 19.08 16.95
CA PRO A 10 0.68 19.96 17.84
C PRO A 10 1.72 20.77 17.06
N ASP A 11 1.90 22.03 17.46
CA ASP A 11 2.86 22.99 16.89
C ASP A 11 2.77 23.15 15.37
N LYS A 12 1.57 22.97 14.79
CA LYS A 12 1.36 23.00 13.33
C LYS A 12 1.81 24.31 12.69
N GLU A 13 1.57 25.46 13.32
CA GLU A 13 2.01 26.76 12.83
C GLU A 13 3.54 26.83 12.72
N LYS A 14 4.26 26.38 13.76
CA LYS A 14 5.72 26.30 13.77
C LYS A 14 6.23 25.32 12.71
N LYS A 15 5.58 24.16 12.56
CA LYS A 15 5.91 23.16 11.53
C LYS A 15 5.72 23.72 10.12
N CYS A 16 4.64 24.45 9.85
CA CYS A 16 4.43 25.12 8.57
C CYS A 16 5.57 26.08 8.26
N GLN A 17 5.95 26.96 9.20
CA GLN A 17 7.04 27.91 9.01
C GLN A 17 8.39 27.23 8.74
N LEU A 18 8.69 26.15 9.48
CA LEU A 18 9.92 25.37 9.28
C LEU A 18 9.96 24.72 7.89
N LEU A 19 8.86 24.12 7.46
CA LEU A 19 8.77 23.47 6.14
C LEU A 19 8.80 24.51 5.01
N GLU A 20 8.15 25.65 5.20
CA GLU A 20 8.21 26.75 4.24
C GLU A 20 9.64 27.23 4.03
N ALA A 21 10.37 27.50 5.13
CA ALA A 21 11.78 27.89 5.07
C ALA A 21 12.66 26.81 4.43
N GLN A 22 12.43 25.53 4.77
CA GLN A 22 13.19 24.40 4.24
C GLN A 22 13.00 24.23 2.72
N PHE A 23 11.78 24.42 2.22
CA PHE A 23 11.44 24.12 0.81
C PHE A 23 11.36 25.36 -0.08
N GLN A 24 11.52 26.57 0.46
CA GLN A 24 11.42 27.84 -0.28
C GLN A 24 12.29 27.85 -1.55
N ASN A 25 13.49 27.28 -1.49
CA ASN A 25 14.47 27.28 -2.58
C ASN A 25 14.61 25.92 -3.28
N CYS A 26 13.66 25.00 -3.09
CA CYS A 26 13.70 23.66 -3.68
C CYS A 26 13.06 23.56 -5.08
N GLY A 27 12.75 24.69 -5.72
CA GLY A 27 12.21 24.72 -7.08
C GLY A 27 10.70 24.42 -7.19
N PHE A 28 9.96 24.42 -6.08
CA PHE A 28 8.50 24.34 -6.13
C PHE A 28 7.91 25.67 -6.57
N GLN A 29 7.05 25.66 -7.60
CA GLN A 29 6.32 26.86 -8.03
C GLN A 29 5.43 27.45 -6.93
N ARG A 30 4.79 26.57 -6.13
CA ARG A 30 3.97 26.96 -4.99
C ARG A 30 3.98 25.86 -3.94
N ILE A 31 4.04 26.28 -2.67
CA ILE A 31 3.82 25.43 -1.50
C ILE A 31 2.48 25.86 -0.89
N ILE A 32 1.56 24.91 -0.73
CA ILE A 32 0.22 25.16 -0.18
C ILE A 32 0.09 24.40 1.12
N PHE A 33 -0.08 25.12 2.22
CA PHE A 33 -0.40 24.54 3.51
C PHE A 33 -1.91 24.53 3.73
N THR A 34 -2.44 23.40 4.20
CA THR A 34 -3.87 23.28 4.52
C THR A 34 -4.04 22.71 5.92
N ILE A 35 -5.12 23.13 6.59
CA ILE A 35 -5.47 22.67 7.93
C ILE A 35 -6.87 22.06 7.87
N HIS A 36 -6.94 20.74 7.90
CA HIS A 36 -8.20 20.01 7.92
C HIS A 36 -8.94 20.26 9.26
N PRO A 37 -10.21 20.72 9.23
CA PRO A 37 -11.00 20.94 10.44
C PRO A 37 -11.25 19.65 11.21
N PHE A 38 -11.40 19.75 12.53
CA PHE A 38 -11.74 18.59 13.34
C PHE A 38 -13.26 18.36 13.36
N ASP A 39 -13.65 17.08 13.44
CA ASP A 39 -15.04 16.62 13.66
C ASP A 39 -16.05 17.00 12.55
N LEU A 40 -15.61 16.91 11.28
CA LEU A 40 -16.53 17.07 10.15
C LEU A 40 -17.44 15.85 9.98
N PRO A 41 -18.73 16.05 9.66
CA PRO A 41 -19.67 14.96 9.51
C PRO A 41 -19.29 14.05 8.32
N ASN A 42 -19.38 12.74 8.52
CA ASN A 42 -19.05 11.69 7.54
C ASN A 42 -17.57 11.57 7.15
N GLU A 43 -16.66 12.22 7.90
CA GLU A 43 -15.22 12.10 7.72
C GLU A 43 -14.59 11.34 8.89
N ILE A 44 -13.53 10.57 8.62
CA ILE A 44 -12.72 9.95 9.68
C ILE A 44 -11.42 10.74 9.83
N PRO A 45 -10.97 11.06 11.06
CA PRO A 45 -9.65 11.63 11.26
C PRO A 45 -8.57 10.73 10.66
N GLY A 46 -7.54 11.32 10.05
CA GLY A 46 -6.43 10.62 9.43
C GLY A 46 -6.12 11.06 8.00
N LYS A 47 -5.21 10.30 7.36
CA LYS A 47 -4.67 10.58 6.02
C LYS A 47 -5.75 10.91 4.98
N CYS A 48 -6.81 10.10 4.89
CA CYS A 48 -7.83 10.20 3.84
C CYS A 48 -8.56 11.57 3.83
N SER A 49 -9.02 12.04 4.99
CA SER A 49 -9.71 13.33 5.14
C SER A 49 -8.77 14.49 4.91
N ASN A 50 -7.55 14.38 5.45
CA ASN A 50 -6.53 15.41 5.31
C ASN A 50 -6.08 15.57 3.84
N ALA A 51 -5.90 14.46 3.12
CA ALA A 51 -5.57 14.45 1.69
C ALA A 51 -6.73 14.95 0.81
N ASN A 52 -7.98 14.53 1.09
CA ASN A 52 -9.16 15.04 0.39
C ASN A 52 -9.31 16.55 0.55
N TYR A 53 -9.23 17.05 1.79
CA TYR A 53 -9.34 18.47 2.10
C TYR A 53 -8.21 19.26 1.44
N GLY A 54 -6.97 18.81 1.60
CA GLY A 54 -5.79 19.45 1.01
C GLY A 54 -5.87 19.56 -0.50
N LEU A 55 -6.26 18.48 -1.19
CA LEU A 55 -6.39 18.47 -2.64
C LEU A 55 -7.49 19.42 -3.13
N ARG A 56 -8.65 19.45 -2.47
CA ARG A 56 -9.74 20.37 -2.82
C ARG A 56 -9.35 21.83 -2.63
N MET A 57 -8.73 22.15 -1.50
CA MET A 57 -8.26 23.50 -1.20
C MET A 57 -7.20 23.94 -2.20
N ALA A 58 -6.25 23.07 -2.52
CA ALA A 58 -5.22 23.37 -3.51
C ALA A 58 -5.82 23.64 -4.90
N VAL A 59 -6.75 22.80 -5.35
CA VAL A 59 -7.44 23.00 -6.65
C VAL A 59 -8.24 24.29 -6.66
N GLY A 60 -8.95 24.64 -5.57
CA GLY A 60 -9.67 25.90 -5.44
C GLY A 60 -8.76 27.12 -5.45
N GLN A 61 -7.59 27.06 -4.77
CA GLN A 61 -6.62 28.16 -4.72
C GLN A 61 -5.83 28.37 -6.01
N MET A 62 -5.76 27.35 -6.87
CA MET A 62 -5.08 27.42 -8.16
C MET A 62 -6.01 27.85 -9.29
N SER A 63 -7.33 27.95 -9.04
CA SER A 63 -8.34 28.36 -10.04
C SER A 63 -8.23 27.60 -11.37
N ILE A 64 -7.97 26.29 -11.29
CA ILE A 64 -7.70 25.43 -12.45
C ILE A 64 -8.96 25.31 -13.31
N ALA A 65 -8.84 25.66 -14.60
CA ALA A 65 -9.94 25.51 -15.55
C ALA A 65 -10.13 24.03 -15.94
N ASP A 66 -11.36 23.64 -16.29
CA ASP A 66 -11.67 22.24 -16.59
C ASP A 66 -10.83 21.65 -17.73
N HIS A 67 -10.55 22.45 -18.77
CA HIS A 67 -9.74 22.04 -19.92
C HIS A 67 -8.25 21.82 -19.59
N GLU A 68 -7.77 22.28 -18.43
CA GLU A 68 -6.38 22.10 -17.98
C GLU A 68 -6.20 20.82 -17.16
N THR A 69 -7.29 20.21 -16.69
CA THR A 69 -7.24 19.11 -15.70
C THR A 69 -6.57 17.84 -16.21
N ASP A 70 -6.61 17.59 -17.53
CA ASP A 70 -5.90 16.48 -18.17
C ASP A 70 -4.37 16.73 -18.26
N ASN A 71 -3.91 17.96 -18.10
CA ASN A 71 -2.48 18.31 -18.10
C ASN A 71 -1.88 18.31 -16.68
N ILE A 72 -2.68 18.01 -15.66
CA ILE A 72 -2.26 18.04 -14.26
C ILE A 72 -2.30 16.63 -13.69
N LEU A 73 -1.14 16.16 -13.24
CA LEU A 73 -1.01 14.93 -12.48
C LEU A 73 -0.94 15.25 -10.99
N VAL A 74 -1.65 14.46 -10.20
CA VAL A 74 -1.65 14.50 -8.75
C VAL A 74 -0.97 13.24 -8.25
N THR A 75 0.12 13.38 -7.51
CA THR A 75 0.80 12.28 -6.82
C THR A 75 0.49 12.35 -5.33
N THR A 76 -0.05 11.27 -4.77
CA THR A 76 -0.16 11.09 -3.33
C THR A 76 1.13 10.49 -2.79
N CYS A 77 1.51 10.84 -1.56
CA CYS A 77 2.64 10.21 -0.88
C CYS A 77 2.54 10.36 0.65
N ASP A 78 3.20 9.45 1.36
CA ASP A 78 3.40 9.57 2.80
C ASP A 78 4.69 10.37 3.08
N ALA A 79 4.76 10.99 4.27
CA ALA A 79 5.91 11.82 4.65
C ALA A 79 7.23 11.02 4.78
N ASP A 80 7.15 9.70 4.92
CA ASP A 80 8.27 8.75 4.97
C ASP A 80 8.62 8.15 3.58
N SER A 81 8.25 8.85 2.51
CA SER A 81 8.54 8.45 1.13
C SER A 81 9.75 9.20 0.57
N LYS A 82 10.73 8.47 0.01
CA LYS A 82 11.89 9.07 -0.68
C LYS A 82 11.86 8.75 -2.17
N PHE A 83 11.64 9.80 -2.95
CA PHE A 83 11.62 9.76 -4.39
C PHE A 83 13.04 9.86 -4.97
N PRO A 84 13.39 9.06 -5.98
CA PRO A 84 14.60 9.29 -6.74
C PRO A 84 14.47 10.56 -7.61
N PRO A 85 15.58 11.22 -7.97
CA PRO A 85 15.56 12.49 -8.70
C PRO A 85 14.77 12.45 -10.02
N GLN A 86 14.76 11.30 -10.71
CA GLN A 86 14.10 11.15 -12.01
C GLN A 86 12.59 10.83 -11.91
N TYR A 87 12.02 10.72 -10.71
CA TYR A 87 10.63 10.27 -10.55
C TYR A 87 9.62 11.12 -11.34
N ILE A 88 9.66 12.44 -11.17
CA ILE A 88 8.73 13.36 -11.82
C ILE A 88 8.90 13.29 -13.34
N ALA A 89 10.14 13.30 -13.83
CA ALA A 89 10.44 13.20 -15.26
C ALA A 89 9.94 11.87 -15.86
N ALA A 90 10.14 10.75 -15.16
CA ALA A 90 9.67 9.43 -15.60
C ALA A 90 8.14 9.35 -15.63
N LEU A 91 7.46 9.89 -14.61
CA LEU A 91 6.00 9.99 -14.58
C LEU A 91 5.47 10.83 -15.75
N THR A 92 6.03 12.02 -15.97
CA THR A 92 5.64 12.91 -17.07
C THR A 92 5.86 12.24 -18.43
N CYS A 93 7.03 11.65 -18.64
CA CYS A 93 7.36 10.94 -19.88
C CYS A 93 6.37 9.79 -20.14
N LYS A 94 6.11 8.97 -19.11
CA LYS A 94 5.17 7.85 -19.20
C LYS A 94 3.74 8.31 -19.54
N TYR A 95 3.26 9.37 -18.90
CA TYR A 95 1.93 9.92 -19.14
C TYR A 95 1.77 10.45 -20.58
N LEU A 96 2.78 11.13 -21.10
CA LEU A 96 2.79 11.63 -22.47
C LEU A 96 2.89 10.50 -23.50
N GLN A 97 3.73 9.49 -23.26
CA GLN A 97 3.88 8.32 -24.14
C GLN A 97 2.60 7.49 -24.24
N GLU A 98 1.77 7.47 -23.20
CA GLU A 98 0.49 6.77 -23.21
C GLU A 98 -0.67 7.65 -23.75
N ASN A 99 -0.37 8.78 -24.39
CA ASN A 99 -1.33 9.73 -24.95
C ASN A 99 -2.30 10.33 -23.94
N ARG A 100 -1.81 10.68 -22.73
CA ARG A 100 -2.58 11.32 -21.65
C ARG A 100 -3.89 10.58 -21.33
N PRO A 101 -3.81 9.31 -20.87
CA PRO A 101 -4.99 8.47 -20.61
C PRO A 101 -5.70 8.88 -19.30
N SER A 102 -6.19 10.12 -19.24
CA SER A 102 -6.56 10.80 -18.00
C SER A 102 -7.63 10.09 -17.19
N LEU A 103 -8.58 9.41 -17.85
CA LEU A 103 -9.72 8.73 -17.20
C LEU A 103 -9.61 7.21 -17.15
N THR A 104 -8.53 6.62 -17.69
CA THR A 104 -8.41 5.15 -17.84
C THR A 104 -7.23 4.58 -17.05
N THR A 105 -6.24 5.41 -16.69
CA THR A 105 -4.97 4.94 -16.11
C THR A 105 -4.60 5.69 -14.83
N ILE A 106 -4.05 4.93 -13.89
CA ILE A 106 -3.37 5.40 -12.69
C ILE A 106 -1.92 4.91 -12.76
N TYR A 107 -0.99 5.68 -12.23
CA TYR A 107 0.43 5.37 -12.24
C TYR A 107 0.92 4.96 -10.85
N GLN A 108 1.55 3.80 -10.76
CA GLN A 108 2.13 3.27 -9.52
C GLN A 108 3.62 3.01 -9.73
N SER A 109 4.45 3.55 -8.85
CA SER A 109 5.86 3.16 -8.80
C SER A 109 6.03 1.91 -7.93
N PRO A 110 7.03 1.06 -8.22
CA PRO A 110 7.48 0.04 -7.28
C PRO A 110 7.94 0.67 -5.95
N LEU A 111 7.19 0.40 -4.88
CA LEU A 111 7.56 0.68 -3.50
C LEU A 111 8.51 -0.37 -2.94
N PHE A 112 9.69 0.09 -2.51
CA PHE A 112 10.67 -0.68 -1.76
C PHE A 112 10.74 -0.19 -0.33
N TYR A 113 10.89 -1.11 0.61
CA TYR A 113 10.99 -0.80 2.04
C TYR A 113 12.44 -0.80 2.55
N ASN A 114 13.43 -0.88 1.64
CA ASN A 114 14.87 -0.86 1.87
C ASN A 114 15.36 0.48 2.44
N TRP A 115 14.97 0.76 3.68
CA TRP A 115 15.44 1.88 4.47
C TRP A 115 15.91 1.37 5.82
N LYS A 116 17.21 1.05 5.91
CA LYS A 116 17.83 0.43 7.09
C LYS A 116 17.19 -0.90 7.47
N LEU A 117 16.71 -1.69 6.49
CA LEU A 117 16.11 -3.01 6.77
C LEU A 117 17.09 -3.99 7.41
N ASP A 118 18.39 -3.76 7.23
CA ASP A 118 19.46 -4.50 7.90
C ASP A 118 19.50 -4.23 9.42
N SER A 119 18.96 -3.12 9.91
CA SER A 119 18.88 -2.85 11.35
C SER A 119 17.60 -3.37 12.02
N LEU A 120 16.59 -3.76 11.25
CA LEU A 120 15.27 -4.13 11.75
C LEU A 120 15.13 -5.63 12.04
N SER A 121 14.06 -5.99 12.74
CA SER A 121 13.71 -7.38 13.02
C SER A 121 13.48 -8.19 11.75
N PHE A 122 13.66 -9.50 11.84
CA PHE A 122 13.41 -10.42 10.72
C PHE A 122 11.94 -10.35 10.25
N VAL A 123 10.99 -10.12 11.17
CA VAL A 123 9.56 -10.02 10.88
C VAL A 123 9.28 -8.83 9.95
N THR A 124 9.78 -7.66 10.33
CA THR A 124 9.63 -6.44 9.53
C THR A 124 10.32 -6.55 8.20
N ARG A 125 11.56 -7.06 8.18
CA ARG A 125 12.33 -7.20 6.94
C ARG A 125 11.63 -8.14 5.96
N VAL A 126 11.30 -9.37 6.38
CA VAL A 126 10.63 -10.34 5.51
C VAL A 126 9.32 -9.78 4.99
N THR A 127 8.53 -9.12 5.84
CA THR A 127 7.28 -8.48 5.42
C THR A 127 7.51 -7.39 4.37
N GLY A 128 8.52 -6.54 4.56
CA GLY A 128 8.90 -5.50 3.60
C GLY A 128 9.28 -6.07 2.24
N LEU A 129 10.15 -7.09 2.21
CA LEU A 129 10.58 -7.73 0.96
C LEU A 129 9.41 -8.37 0.21
N LEU A 130 8.59 -9.16 0.91
CA LEU A 130 7.44 -9.81 0.30
C LEU A 130 6.41 -8.80 -0.19
N ARG A 131 6.21 -7.69 0.53
CA ARG A 131 5.27 -6.65 0.10
C ARG A 131 5.73 -5.96 -1.19
N SER A 132 7.02 -5.65 -1.30
CA SER A 132 7.59 -5.11 -2.54
C SER A 132 7.48 -6.10 -3.71
N PHE A 133 7.80 -7.37 -3.45
CA PHE A 133 7.70 -8.44 -4.43
C PHE A 133 6.26 -8.67 -4.91
N LEU A 134 5.30 -8.79 -3.99
CA LEU A 134 3.89 -9.00 -4.31
C LEU A 134 3.25 -7.81 -5.01
N MET A 135 3.70 -6.60 -4.72
CA MET A 135 3.23 -5.43 -5.46
C MET A 135 3.68 -5.48 -6.93
N LEU A 136 4.96 -5.79 -7.17
CA LEU A 136 5.52 -5.92 -8.52
C LEU A 136 4.93 -7.11 -9.28
N GLY A 137 4.79 -8.26 -8.61
CA GLY A 137 4.37 -9.51 -9.22
C GLY A 137 2.86 -9.71 -9.30
N ALA A 138 2.07 -9.04 -8.44
CA ALA A 138 0.63 -9.22 -8.40
C ALA A 138 -0.17 -7.91 -8.46
N LEU A 139 0.07 -6.95 -7.54
CA LEU A 139 -0.83 -5.80 -7.41
C LEU A 139 -0.89 -4.92 -8.66
N ILE A 140 0.28 -4.59 -9.22
CA ILE A 140 0.38 -3.76 -10.43
C ILE A 140 -0.06 -4.56 -11.68
N PRO A 141 0.48 -5.76 -11.98
CA PRO A 141 0.14 -6.48 -13.22
C PRO A 141 -1.33 -6.90 -13.32
N PHE A 142 -1.95 -7.28 -12.20
CA PHE A 142 -3.37 -7.68 -12.17
C PHE A 142 -4.31 -6.50 -11.87
N ASN A 143 -3.80 -5.25 -11.86
CA ASN A 143 -4.56 -4.03 -11.60
C ASN A 143 -5.35 -4.06 -10.28
N ILE A 144 -4.88 -4.78 -9.26
CA ILE A 144 -5.66 -5.05 -8.03
C ILE A 144 -5.82 -3.77 -7.22
N ASN A 145 -4.71 -3.16 -6.81
CA ASN A 145 -4.76 -1.90 -6.08
C ASN A 145 -3.48 -1.07 -6.19
N THR A 146 -3.66 0.23 -6.05
CA THR A 146 -2.57 1.18 -5.74
C THR A 146 -2.21 1.11 -4.26
N MET A 147 -1.05 1.67 -3.92
CA MET A 147 -0.61 1.83 -2.54
C MET A 147 -0.34 3.31 -2.23
N SER A 148 0.25 3.60 -1.08
CA SER A 148 0.44 4.95 -0.52
C SER A 148 1.00 6.02 -1.45
N ILE A 149 1.69 5.62 -2.54
CA ILE A 149 2.24 6.52 -3.54
C ILE A 149 1.73 6.15 -4.92
N PHE A 150 0.71 6.87 -5.39
CA PHE A 150 0.16 6.69 -6.72
C PHE A 150 -0.18 8.04 -7.34
N SER A 151 -0.11 8.09 -8.67
CA SER A 151 -0.36 9.31 -9.45
C SER A 151 -1.52 9.14 -10.41
N PHE A 152 -2.35 10.17 -10.52
CA PHE A 152 -3.56 10.17 -11.36
C PHE A 152 -3.80 11.55 -11.93
N SER A 153 -4.60 11.65 -12.99
CA SER A 153 -4.97 12.96 -13.54
C SER A 153 -5.91 13.71 -12.59
N LEU A 154 -5.83 15.05 -12.59
CA LEU A 154 -6.79 15.86 -11.86
C LEU A 154 -8.21 15.68 -12.41
N SER A 155 -8.35 15.41 -13.70
CA SER A 155 -9.63 15.07 -14.34
C SER A 155 -10.29 13.86 -13.69
N LEU A 156 -9.54 12.77 -13.48
CA LEU A 156 -10.02 11.57 -12.77
C LEU A 156 -10.40 11.89 -11.33
N ALA A 157 -9.59 12.72 -10.66
CA ALA A 157 -9.89 13.18 -9.31
C ALA A 157 -11.22 13.94 -9.26
N LYS A 158 -11.46 14.89 -10.17
CA LYS A 158 -12.71 15.69 -10.21
C LYS A 158 -13.91 14.81 -10.54
N GLN A 159 -13.83 13.98 -11.57
CA GLN A 159 -14.92 13.07 -11.96
C GLN A 159 -15.23 12.07 -10.84
N GLY A 160 -14.19 11.58 -10.16
CA GLY A 160 -14.27 10.74 -8.99
C GLY A 160 -14.69 11.45 -7.71
N ASN A 161 -14.91 12.77 -7.73
CA ASN A 161 -15.17 13.62 -6.58
C ASN A 161 -14.15 13.40 -5.43
N PHE A 162 -12.87 13.46 -5.82
CA PHE A 162 -11.64 13.46 -5.03
C PHE A 162 -11.45 12.20 -4.16
N ILE A 163 -10.54 12.27 -3.20
CA ILE A 163 -10.26 11.20 -2.23
C ILE A 163 -11.47 11.07 -1.29
N HIS A 164 -11.83 9.85 -0.90
CA HIS A 164 -12.96 9.63 -0.01
C HIS A 164 -12.54 9.85 1.46
N PRO A 165 -13.12 10.80 2.21
CA PRO A 165 -12.68 11.13 3.57
C PRO A 165 -13.20 10.16 4.65
N GLY A 166 -14.15 9.28 4.30
CA GLY A 166 -14.76 8.33 5.24
C GLY A 166 -14.18 6.91 5.27
N TYR A 167 -13.07 6.63 4.56
CA TYR A 167 -12.48 5.28 4.48
C TYR A 167 -10.97 5.31 4.66
N GLN A 168 -10.44 4.39 5.46
CA GLN A 168 -9.03 4.43 5.86
C GLN A 168 -8.06 4.07 4.73
N MET A 169 -8.41 3.08 3.90
CA MET A 169 -7.59 2.61 2.78
C MET A 169 -7.97 3.38 1.51
N ASP A 170 -7.63 4.66 1.53
CA ASP A 170 -8.09 5.67 0.58
C ASP A 170 -7.64 5.42 -0.86
N ASP A 171 -6.47 4.84 -1.04
CA ASP A 171 -5.91 4.41 -2.32
C ASP A 171 -6.83 3.42 -3.07
N ILE A 172 -7.20 2.30 -2.45
CA ILE A 172 -8.05 1.28 -3.08
C ILE A 172 -9.49 1.79 -3.24
N ILE A 173 -9.98 2.58 -2.29
CA ILE A 173 -11.31 3.18 -2.37
C ILE A 173 -11.39 4.16 -3.54
N CYS A 174 -10.34 4.95 -3.79
CA CYS A 174 -10.25 5.79 -4.98
C CYS A 174 -10.37 4.94 -6.24
N LEU A 175 -9.61 3.85 -6.36
CA LEU A 175 -9.67 2.95 -7.51
C LEU A 175 -11.10 2.42 -7.77
N ILE A 176 -11.76 1.86 -6.75
CA ILE A 176 -13.14 1.31 -6.87
C ILE A 176 -14.13 2.41 -7.27
N ARG A 177 -14.04 3.56 -6.60
CA ARG A 177 -14.92 4.70 -6.86
C ARG A 177 -14.73 5.23 -8.27
N TRP A 178 -13.48 5.32 -8.73
CA TRP A 178 -13.13 5.81 -10.05
C TRP A 178 -13.56 4.86 -11.15
N MET A 179 -13.38 3.53 -10.98
CA MET A 179 -13.96 2.53 -11.90
C MET A 179 -15.49 2.67 -12.02
N GLY A 180 -16.17 3.03 -10.94
CA GLY A 180 -17.61 3.29 -10.93
C GLY A 180 -18.02 4.57 -11.67
N VAL A 181 -17.23 5.64 -11.65
CA VAL A 181 -17.59 6.87 -12.39
C VAL A 181 -17.15 6.84 -13.85
N THR A 182 -16.05 6.14 -14.16
CA THR A 182 -15.54 6.00 -15.52
C THR A 182 -16.17 4.84 -16.28
N GLN A 183 -16.98 4.02 -15.62
CA GLN A 183 -17.65 2.85 -16.19
C GLN A 183 -16.68 1.87 -16.87
N GLN A 184 -15.50 1.67 -16.28
CA GLN A 184 -14.49 0.77 -16.82
C GLN A 184 -13.47 0.31 -15.77
N ARG A 185 -12.71 -0.72 -16.13
CA ARG A 185 -11.57 -1.19 -15.34
C ARG A 185 -10.41 -0.20 -15.50
N LEU A 186 -9.95 0.41 -14.42
CA LEU A 186 -8.78 1.28 -14.46
C LEU A 186 -7.50 0.45 -14.53
N ARG A 187 -6.60 0.87 -15.42
CA ARG A 187 -5.27 0.29 -15.57
C ARG A 187 -4.31 0.92 -14.55
N ILE A 188 -3.50 0.10 -13.90
CA ILE A 188 -2.38 0.53 -13.08
C ILE A 188 -1.12 0.40 -13.93
N SER A 189 -0.63 1.52 -14.45
CA SER A 189 0.59 1.58 -15.25
C SER A 189 1.79 1.74 -14.32
N MET A 190 2.80 0.88 -14.50
CA MET A 190 4.01 0.95 -13.70
C MET A 190 4.89 2.12 -14.14
N ILE A 191 5.31 2.95 -13.19
CA ILE A 191 6.43 3.88 -13.37
C ILE A 191 7.70 3.08 -13.08
N SER A 192 8.56 2.86 -14.08
CA SER A 192 9.79 2.05 -13.96
C SER A 192 10.91 2.72 -13.15
N VAL A 193 10.53 3.44 -12.09
CA VAL A 193 11.42 4.16 -11.19
C VAL A 193 11.00 3.79 -9.77
N PRO A 194 11.82 3.02 -9.02
CA PRO A 194 11.49 2.57 -7.68
C PRO A 194 11.50 3.72 -6.66
N VAL A 195 10.57 3.70 -5.72
CA VAL A 195 10.46 4.67 -4.62
C VAL A 195 10.65 3.96 -3.29
N LEU A 196 11.37 4.61 -2.37
CA LEU A 196 11.56 4.10 -1.01
C LEU A 196 10.41 4.55 -0.12
N SER A 197 9.89 3.63 0.69
CA SER A 197 8.91 3.89 1.74
C SER A 197 9.47 3.41 3.07
N GLY A 198 9.34 4.21 4.12
CA GLY A 198 9.78 3.84 5.45
C GLY A 198 9.09 2.55 5.93
N PRO A 199 9.86 1.52 6.35
CA PRO A 199 9.28 0.34 6.99
C PRO A 199 8.64 0.71 8.34
N THR A 200 7.92 -0.24 8.93
CA THR A 200 7.53 -0.11 10.34
C THR A 200 8.79 -0.23 11.20
N SER A 201 8.91 0.58 12.25
CA SER A 201 10.08 0.63 13.11
C SER A 201 9.68 0.78 14.58
N GLY A 202 10.57 0.40 15.49
CA GLY A 202 10.44 0.60 16.93
C GLY A 202 11.81 0.87 17.57
N GLU A 203 11.83 1.39 18.80
CA GLU A 203 13.08 1.64 19.54
C GLU A 203 13.76 0.33 19.96
N THR A 204 12.95 -0.71 20.19
CA THR A 204 13.37 -2.07 20.52
C THR A 204 12.70 -3.07 19.59
N ILE A 205 13.26 -4.28 19.47
CA ILE A 205 12.69 -5.36 18.65
C ILE A 205 11.25 -5.69 19.08
N GLU A 206 10.95 -5.68 20.38
CA GLU A 206 9.61 -5.93 20.90
C GLU A 206 8.61 -4.87 20.45
N THR A 207 8.98 -3.59 20.61
CA THR A 207 8.15 -2.48 20.13
C THR A 207 7.96 -2.55 18.62
N GLU A 208 9.00 -2.91 17.87
CA GLU A 208 8.93 -3.06 16.41
C GLU A 208 7.93 -4.15 16.01
N ILE A 209 7.94 -5.32 16.66
CA ILE A 209 6.99 -6.41 16.40
C ILE A 209 5.56 -5.99 16.76
N ILE A 210 5.37 -5.26 17.87
CA ILE A 210 4.05 -4.74 18.27
C ILE A 210 3.53 -3.74 17.24
N GLU A 211 4.38 -2.81 16.79
CA GLU A 211 4.04 -1.84 15.76
C GLU A 211 3.75 -2.51 14.42
N TRP A 212 4.53 -3.54 14.04
CA TRP A 212 4.28 -4.37 12.86
C TRP A 212 2.90 -5.04 12.93
N ALA A 213 2.56 -5.67 14.06
CA ALA A 213 1.26 -6.31 14.25
C ALA A 213 0.11 -5.31 14.20
N ARG A 214 0.29 -4.12 14.80
CA ARG A 214 -0.69 -3.02 14.73
C ARG A 214 -0.91 -2.56 13.29
N GLN A 215 0.17 -2.45 12.52
CA GLN A 215 0.16 -2.06 11.12
C GLN A 215 -0.54 -3.11 10.25
N ALA A 216 -0.21 -4.40 10.42
CA ALA A 216 -0.86 -5.51 9.72
C ALA A 216 -2.36 -5.56 10.01
N ARG A 217 -2.75 -5.51 11.30
CA ARG A 217 -4.15 -5.45 11.74
C ARG A 217 -4.92 -4.30 11.07
N ARG A 218 -4.31 -3.11 11.01
CA ARG A 218 -4.90 -1.93 10.38
C ARG A 218 -5.15 -2.14 8.88
N TRP A 219 -4.22 -2.74 8.18
CA TRP A 219 -4.38 -3.07 6.76
C TRP A 219 -5.47 -4.11 6.54
N THR A 220 -5.57 -5.14 7.38
CA THR A 220 -6.62 -6.17 7.25
C THR A 220 -8.01 -5.60 7.52
N ILE A 221 -8.18 -4.77 8.56
CA ILE A 221 -9.44 -4.07 8.83
C ILE A 221 -9.80 -3.17 7.63
N GLY A 222 -8.81 -2.43 7.09
CA GLY A 222 -8.99 -1.62 5.88
C GLY A 222 -9.40 -2.44 4.66
N ALA A 223 -8.79 -3.61 4.44
CA ALA A 223 -9.14 -4.51 3.34
C ALA A 223 -10.57 -5.05 3.47
N ALA A 224 -11.02 -5.39 4.68
CA ALA A 224 -12.39 -5.81 4.94
C ALA A 224 -13.39 -4.66 4.66
N GLU A 225 -13.05 -3.43 5.06
CA GLU A 225 -13.86 -2.23 4.77
C GLU A 225 -13.94 -1.97 3.25
N VAL A 226 -12.82 -2.12 2.54
CA VAL A 226 -12.74 -2.03 1.07
C VAL A 226 -13.63 -3.08 0.40
N PHE A 227 -13.58 -4.34 0.87
CA PHE A 227 -14.43 -5.39 0.32
C PHE A 227 -15.91 -5.09 0.51
N HIS A 228 -16.30 -4.65 1.72
CA HIS A 228 -17.67 -4.22 1.99
C HIS A 228 -18.11 -3.05 1.08
N TYR A 229 -17.25 -2.03 0.93
CA TYR A 229 -17.52 -0.91 0.03
C TYR A 229 -17.70 -1.38 -1.42
N PHE A 230 -16.84 -2.27 -1.89
CA PHE A 230 -16.95 -2.87 -3.22
C PHE A 230 -18.28 -3.59 -3.41
N ILE A 231 -18.69 -4.46 -2.47
CA ILE A 231 -19.97 -5.19 -2.58
C ILE A 231 -21.14 -4.21 -2.74
N ILE A 232 -21.19 -3.14 -1.94
CA ILE A 232 -22.25 -2.14 -2.03
C ILE A 232 -22.20 -1.35 -3.35
N LYS A 233 -21.01 -0.99 -3.83
CA LYS A 233 -20.83 -0.09 -4.98
C LYS A 233 -20.63 -0.82 -6.31
N SER A 234 -20.47 -2.14 -6.32
CA SER A 234 -20.26 -2.98 -7.51
C SER A 234 -21.36 -2.81 -8.56
N LYS A 235 -22.60 -2.52 -8.15
CA LYS A 235 -23.71 -2.25 -9.07
C LYS A 235 -23.53 -0.97 -9.90
N ARG A 236 -22.60 -0.10 -9.52
CA ARG A 236 -22.28 1.16 -10.24
C ARG A 236 -21.20 0.99 -11.29
N MET A 237 -20.67 -0.21 -11.51
CA MET A 237 -19.62 -0.49 -12.49
C MET A 237 -20.05 -1.61 -13.43
N PRO A 238 -19.44 -1.72 -14.63
CA PRO A 238 -19.71 -2.82 -15.53
C PRO A 238 -19.43 -4.17 -14.86
N VAL A 239 -20.29 -5.16 -15.11
CA VAL A 239 -20.20 -6.50 -14.51
C VAL A 239 -18.83 -7.13 -14.74
N ALA A 240 -18.28 -7.02 -15.96
CA ALA A 240 -16.96 -7.56 -16.27
C ALA A 240 -15.84 -6.91 -15.43
N SER A 241 -15.89 -5.58 -15.24
CA SER A 241 -14.92 -4.86 -14.42
C SER A 241 -15.07 -5.22 -12.94
N ALA A 242 -16.30 -5.34 -12.45
CA ALA A 242 -16.61 -5.75 -11.09
C ALA A 242 -16.10 -7.17 -10.81
N CYS A 243 -16.46 -8.14 -11.65
CA CYS A 243 -16.04 -9.53 -11.50
C CYS A 243 -14.52 -9.68 -11.60
N SER A 244 -13.89 -9.04 -12.60
CA SER A 244 -12.44 -9.09 -12.76
C SER A 244 -11.70 -8.53 -11.54
N TRP A 245 -12.08 -7.35 -11.05
CA TRP A 245 -11.46 -6.78 -9.86
C TRP A 245 -11.77 -7.59 -8.60
N GLY A 246 -13.03 -7.99 -8.41
CA GLY A 246 -13.48 -8.73 -7.22
C GLY A 246 -12.79 -10.08 -7.07
N VAL A 247 -12.64 -10.83 -8.17
CA VAL A 247 -11.89 -12.10 -8.19
C VAL A 247 -10.42 -11.86 -7.86
N ALA A 248 -9.78 -10.88 -8.50
CA ALA A 248 -8.36 -10.59 -8.25
C ALA A 248 -8.11 -10.12 -6.80
N PHE A 249 -9.00 -9.28 -6.26
CA PHE A 249 -8.97 -8.84 -4.87
C PHE A 249 -9.16 -10.01 -3.89
N ALA A 250 -10.14 -10.88 -4.14
CA ALA A 250 -10.41 -12.04 -3.30
C ALA A 250 -9.24 -13.06 -3.31
N ILE A 251 -8.64 -13.31 -4.47
CA ILE A 251 -7.46 -14.18 -4.58
C ILE A 251 -6.30 -13.59 -3.78
N TYR A 252 -6.04 -12.29 -3.91
CA TYR A 252 -4.90 -11.67 -3.24
C TYR A 252 -5.10 -11.49 -1.72
N TYR A 253 -6.15 -10.79 -1.29
CA TYR A 253 -6.36 -10.50 0.13
C TYR A 253 -7.01 -11.66 0.88
N GLY A 254 -7.98 -12.34 0.26
CA GLY A 254 -8.70 -13.44 0.89
C GLY A 254 -7.89 -14.74 0.90
N ILE A 255 -7.39 -15.17 -0.26
CA ILE A 255 -6.72 -16.47 -0.38
C ILE A 255 -5.25 -16.35 0.02
N LEU A 256 -4.48 -15.57 -0.73
CA LEU A 256 -3.02 -15.53 -0.62
C LEU A 256 -2.54 -14.99 0.74
N LEU A 257 -3.01 -13.81 1.15
CA LEU A 257 -2.57 -13.17 2.40
C LEU A 257 -3.23 -13.79 3.65
N CYS A 258 -4.57 -13.88 3.66
CA CYS A 258 -5.29 -14.27 4.88
C CYS A 258 -5.27 -15.78 5.13
N THR A 259 -5.61 -16.59 4.13
CA THR A 259 -5.77 -18.04 4.35
C THR A 259 -4.50 -18.86 4.12
N GLY A 260 -3.56 -18.36 3.31
CA GLY A 260 -2.40 -19.13 2.87
C GLY A 260 -1.58 -19.74 4.02
N GLY A 261 -1.22 -18.93 5.01
CA GLY A 261 -0.44 -19.40 6.17
C GLY A 261 -1.22 -20.40 7.04
N LEU A 262 -2.49 -20.09 7.35
CA LEU A 262 -3.34 -20.93 8.20
C LEU A 262 -3.68 -22.27 7.53
N TYR A 263 -3.95 -22.27 6.24
CA TYR A 263 -4.15 -23.48 5.45
C TYR A 263 -2.88 -24.33 5.44
N GLY A 264 -1.70 -23.72 5.26
CA GLY A 264 -0.42 -24.41 5.35
C GLY A 264 -0.22 -25.11 6.69
N LEU A 265 -0.48 -24.42 7.80
CA LEU A 265 -0.38 -24.97 9.15
C LEU A 265 -1.36 -26.12 9.38
N THR A 266 -2.64 -25.93 9.05
CA THR A 266 -3.67 -26.96 9.24
C THR A 266 -3.45 -28.18 8.37
N SER A 267 -2.99 -27.99 7.12
CA SER A 267 -2.58 -29.07 6.22
C SER A 267 -1.40 -29.86 6.79
N MET A 268 -0.37 -29.17 7.30
CA MET A 268 0.78 -29.82 7.96
C MET A 268 0.34 -30.67 9.17
N LEU A 269 -0.51 -30.12 10.05
CA LEU A 269 -1.00 -30.83 11.23
C LEU A 269 -1.89 -32.02 10.85
N SER A 270 -2.75 -31.87 9.84
CA SER A 270 -3.61 -32.94 9.34
C SER A 270 -2.78 -34.10 8.78
N MET A 271 -1.75 -33.80 7.99
CA MET A 271 -0.84 -34.79 7.43
C MET A 271 -0.04 -35.53 8.50
N PHE A 272 0.36 -34.82 9.57
CA PHE A 272 1.12 -35.43 10.66
C PHE A 272 0.25 -36.28 11.61
N LEU A 273 -0.96 -35.83 11.93
CA LEU A 273 -1.80 -36.43 12.97
C LEU A 273 -2.87 -37.39 12.43
N LEU A 274 -3.49 -37.05 11.30
CA LEU A 274 -4.73 -37.69 10.83
C LEU A 274 -4.50 -38.60 9.62
N VAL A 275 -3.69 -38.15 8.67
CA VAL A 275 -3.51 -38.87 7.40
C VAL A 275 -2.39 -39.91 7.54
N LYS A 276 -2.79 -41.18 7.68
CA LYS A 276 -1.86 -42.32 7.64
C LYS A 276 -1.82 -42.88 6.21
N ASN A 277 -0.63 -43.26 5.74
CA ASN A 277 -0.39 -43.89 4.42
C ASN A 277 -0.72 -43.00 3.20
N VAL A 278 -0.06 -41.84 3.10
CA VAL A 278 -0.18 -40.98 1.92
C VAL A 278 0.54 -41.62 0.73
N PRO A 279 -0.12 -41.79 -0.44
CA PRO A 279 0.53 -42.26 -1.65
C PRO A 279 1.76 -41.42 -1.99
N LEU A 280 2.86 -42.08 -2.31
CA LEU A 280 4.15 -41.42 -2.58
C LEU A 280 4.04 -40.32 -3.66
N VAL A 281 3.20 -40.52 -4.67
CA VAL A 281 2.92 -39.55 -5.74
C VAL A 281 2.36 -38.24 -5.17
N ILE A 282 1.43 -38.31 -4.22
CA ILE A 282 0.82 -37.12 -3.61
C ILE A 282 1.88 -36.37 -2.79
N SER A 283 2.72 -37.08 -2.05
CA SER A 283 3.83 -36.48 -1.30
C SER A 283 4.80 -35.72 -2.23
N TYR A 284 5.17 -36.30 -3.38
CA TYR A 284 6.02 -35.60 -4.35
C TYR A 284 5.37 -34.35 -4.93
N ILE A 285 4.07 -34.38 -5.24
CA ILE A 285 3.34 -33.20 -5.70
C ILE A 285 3.37 -32.11 -4.63
N MET A 286 3.12 -32.46 -3.37
CA MET A 286 3.15 -31.49 -2.26
C MET A 286 4.54 -30.89 -2.06
N TYR A 287 5.60 -31.69 -2.06
CA TYR A 287 6.97 -31.19 -1.98
C TYR A 287 7.36 -30.34 -3.18
N GLY A 288 6.88 -30.68 -4.39
CA GLY A 288 7.07 -29.89 -5.58
C GLY A 288 6.41 -28.51 -5.47
N LEU A 289 5.16 -28.44 -5.01
CA LEU A 289 4.45 -27.18 -4.79
C LEU A 289 5.11 -26.33 -3.70
N LEU A 290 5.57 -26.96 -2.62
CA LEU A 290 6.35 -26.27 -1.57
C LEU A 290 7.67 -25.73 -2.13
N ALA A 291 8.38 -26.50 -2.97
CA ALA A 291 9.60 -26.04 -3.62
C ALA A 291 9.33 -24.83 -4.53
N VAL A 292 8.24 -24.85 -5.31
CA VAL A 292 7.81 -23.70 -6.12
C VAL A 292 7.53 -22.48 -5.25
N GLN A 293 6.84 -22.66 -4.12
CA GLN A 293 6.60 -21.58 -3.17
C GLN A 293 7.90 -21.01 -2.56
N MET A 294 8.84 -21.87 -2.17
CA MET A 294 10.13 -21.41 -1.66
C MET A 294 10.97 -20.71 -2.75
N LEU A 295 10.86 -21.13 -4.01
CA LEU A 295 11.48 -20.43 -5.14
C LEU A 295 10.87 -19.05 -5.35
N THR A 296 9.55 -18.87 -5.20
CA THR A 296 8.95 -17.53 -5.30
C THR A 296 9.40 -16.61 -4.17
N PHE A 297 9.56 -17.13 -2.95
CA PHE A 297 10.17 -16.36 -1.86
C PHE A 297 11.64 -16.04 -2.16
N ALA A 298 12.41 -16.99 -2.73
CA ALA A 298 13.80 -16.75 -3.08
C ALA A 298 13.95 -15.58 -4.06
N MET A 299 13.00 -15.41 -5.00
CA MET A 299 12.98 -14.26 -5.90
C MET A 299 12.89 -12.92 -5.17
N ALA A 300 12.12 -12.81 -4.07
CA ALA A 300 12.07 -11.58 -3.28
C ALA A 300 13.43 -11.23 -2.67
N PHE A 301 14.17 -12.24 -2.21
CA PHE A 301 15.52 -12.09 -1.64
C PHE A 301 16.59 -11.84 -2.69
N ILE A 302 16.43 -12.40 -3.90
CA ILE A 302 17.30 -12.12 -5.05
C ILE A 302 17.12 -10.67 -5.47
N ILE A 303 15.88 -10.19 -5.60
CA ILE A 303 15.58 -8.79 -5.90
C ILE A 303 16.23 -7.90 -4.83
N ASP A 304 16.01 -8.20 -3.55
CA ASP A 304 16.62 -7.47 -2.43
C ASP A 304 18.14 -7.32 -2.56
N ALA A 305 18.86 -8.34 -3.04
CA ALA A 305 20.31 -8.25 -3.21
C ALA A 305 20.78 -7.17 -4.22
N PHE A 306 19.91 -6.76 -5.14
CA PHE A 306 20.20 -5.71 -6.13
C PHE A 306 19.68 -4.33 -5.72
N ILE A 307 18.63 -4.26 -4.88
CA ILE A 307 17.92 -3.01 -4.58
C ILE A 307 18.76 -1.98 -3.83
N PRO A 308 19.54 -2.30 -2.78
CA PRO A 308 20.39 -1.33 -2.10
C PRO A 308 21.38 -0.65 -3.06
N LYS A 309 21.92 -1.39 -4.02
CA LYS A 309 22.79 -0.83 -5.08
C LYS A 309 22.02 0.08 -6.04
N LEU A 310 20.83 -0.36 -6.47
CA LEU A 310 19.99 0.40 -7.39
C LEU A 310 19.50 1.72 -6.79
N LEU A 311 19.14 1.71 -5.50
CA LEU A 311 18.58 2.84 -4.77
C LEU A 311 19.63 3.65 -3.99
N ASN A 312 20.90 3.27 -4.09
CA ASN A 312 22.02 3.86 -3.35
C ASN A 312 21.73 3.97 -1.84
N VAL A 313 21.28 2.85 -1.26
CA VAL A 313 21.01 2.72 0.18
C VAL A 313 22.11 1.90 0.81
N ASN A 314 22.60 2.35 1.97
CA ASN A 314 23.56 1.62 2.76
C ASN A 314 22.84 0.59 3.62
N GLU A 315 22.82 -0.67 3.17
CA GLU A 315 22.35 -1.82 3.94
C GLU A 315 23.40 -2.94 3.85
N CYS A 316 23.78 -3.52 4.98
CA CYS A 316 24.73 -4.63 5.03
C CYS A 316 24.12 -5.84 5.73
N ILE A 317 23.88 -6.91 4.98
CA ILE A 317 23.26 -8.13 5.50
C ILE A 317 24.19 -9.30 5.25
N SER A 318 24.57 -10.01 6.32
CA SER A 318 25.37 -11.22 6.19
C SER A 318 24.59 -12.31 5.46
N ILE A 319 25.29 -13.13 4.66
CA ILE A 319 24.68 -14.24 3.92
C ILE A 319 23.92 -15.18 4.87
N LEU A 320 24.47 -15.44 6.05
CA LEU A 320 23.85 -16.30 7.06
C LEU A 320 22.54 -15.71 7.58
N ARG A 321 22.50 -14.39 7.84
CA ARG A 321 21.26 -13.70 8.26
C ARG A 321 20.22 -13.70 7.13
N ASN A 322 20.67 -13.51 5.89
CA ASN A 322 19.78 -13.57 4.73
C ASN A 322 19.15 -14.96 4.56
N LEU A 323 19.95 -16.02 4.71
CA LEU A 323 19.48 -17.41 4.69
C LEU A 323 18.52 -17.71 5.83
N PHE A 324 18.82 -17.22 7.04
CA PHE A 324 17.94 -17.35 8.20
C PHE A 324 16.58 -16.67 7.94
N HIS A 325 16.58 -15.43 7.44
CA HIS A 325 15.35 -14.72 7.07
C HIS A 325 14.56 -15.46 5.97
N PHE A 326 15.26 -16.02 4.98
CA PHE A 326 14.62 -16.82 3.92
C PHE A 326 13.93 -18.05 4.49
N ILE A 327 14.63 -18.87 5.28
CA ILE A 327 14.08 -20.07 5.91
C ILE A 327 12.92 -19.73 6.86
N THR A 328 12.99 -18.59 7.54
CA THR A 328 11.93 -18.16 8.48
C THR A 328 10.72 -17.49 7.81
N THR A 329 10.75 -17.29 6.49
CA THR A 329 9.66 -16.63 5.74
C THR A 329 8.29 -17.26 5.97
N PRO A 330 8.11 -18.60 5.94
CA PRO A 330 6.81 -19.22 6.21
C PRO A 330 6.27 -18.91 7.61
N PHE A 331 7.13 -18.77 8.62
CA PHE A 331 6.71 -18.44 9.99
C PHE A 331 6.27 -16.99 10.11
N VAL A 332 6.95 -16.06 9.43
CA VAL A 332 6.53 -14.65 9.37
C VAL A 332 5.16 -14.53 8.70
N LEU A 333 4.95 -15.24 7.59
CA LEU A 333 3.66 -15.25 6.90
C LEU A 333 2.55 -15.90 7.74
N LEU A 334 2.86 -16.98 8.46
CA LEU A 334 1.91 -17.59 9.40
C LEU A 334 1.53 -16.62 10.51
N ALA A 335 2.50 -15.93 11.12
CA ALA A 335 2.25 -14.91 12.12
C ALA A 335 1.40 -13.76 11.56
N TYR A 336 1.68 -13.32 10.33
CA TYR A 336 0.89 -12.33 9.62
C TYR A 336 -0.57 -12.81 9.45
N SER A 337 -0.80 -14.03 8.96
CA SER A 337 -2.15 -14.61 8.82
C SER A 337 -2.90 -14.73 10.16
N PHE A 338 -2.22 -14.98 11.29
CA PHE A 338 -2.85 -14.94 12.61
C PHE A 338 -3.32 -13.55 13.00
N VAL A 339 -2.51 -12.52 12.73
CA VAL A 339 -2.91 -11.11 12.96
C VAL A 339 -4.11 -10.76 12.07
N GLU A 340 -4.11 -11.19 10.81
CA GLU A 340 -5.23 -10.96 9.91
C GLU A 340 -6.50 -11.66 10.38
N PHE A 341 -6.39 -12.92 10.79
CA PHE A 341 -7.50 -13.69 11.32
C PHE A 341 -8.14 -13.02 12.53
N TYR A 342 -7.31 -12.58 13.49
CA TYR A 342 -7.79 -11.81 14.64
C TYR A 342 -8.48 -10.50 14.22
N ALA A 343 -7.85 -9.73 13.31
CA ALA A 343 -8.38 -8.47 12.81
C ALA A 343 -9.74 -8.63 12.10
N LEU A 344 -9.92 -9.70 11.33
CA LEU A 344 -11.19 -10.04 10.68
C LEU A 344 -12.28 -10.40 11.70
N HIS A 345 -11.95 -11.15 12.75
CA HIS A 345 -12.93 -11.44 13.82
C HIS A 345 -13.33 -10.17 14.56
N GLU A 346 -12.37 -9.28 14.79
CA GLU A 346 -12.62 -8.02 15.47
C GLU A 346 -13.56 -7.11 14.67
N ILE A 347 -13.36 -6.95 13.36
CA ILE A 347 -14.29 -6.16 12.52
C ILE A 347 -15.66 -6.83 12.40
N ILE A 348 -15.74 -8.16 12.40
CA ILE A 348 -17.03 -8.88 12.41
C ILE A 348 -17.81 -8.58 13.70
N ILE A 349 -17.14 -8.57 14.85
CA ILE A 349 -17.79 -8.36 16.16
C ILE A 349 -18.13 -6.89 16.40
N PHE A 350 -17.19 -5.97 16.13
CA PHE A 350 -17.31 -4.56 16.50
C PHE A 350 -17.73 -3.65 15.33
N GLY A 351 -17.77 -4.17 14.11
CA GLY A 351 -18.16 -3.44 12.91
C GLY A 351 -17.29 -2.20 12.66
N LYS A 352 -17.92 -1.12 12.18
CA LYS A 352 -17.23 0.13 11.82
C LYS A 352 -16.50 0.80 12.99
N LYS A 353 -16.78 0.45 14.25
CA LYS A 353 -16.13 1.06 15.43
C LYS A 353 -14.62 0.81 15.47
N VAL A 354 -14.13 -0.24 14.82
CA VAL A 354 -12.69 -0.56 14.77
C VAL A 354 -11.98 -0.04 13.53
N CYS A 355 -12.72 0.50 12.55
CA CYS A 355 -12.21 1.22 11.37
C CYS A 355 -11.71 2.61 11.76
N LYS A 356 -10.67 2.68 12.59
CA LYS A 356 -10.05 3.92 13.07
C LYS A 356 -8.65 4.09 12.50
N HIS A 357 -8.26 5.34 12.27
CA HIS A 357 -6.89 5.67 11.85
C HIS A 357 -5.91 5.65 13.03
N GLY A 358 -5.52 4.45 13.48
CA GLY A 358 -4.40 4.27 14.42
C GLY A 358 -3.09 4.13 13.67
N ALA A 359 -2.39 5.24 13.39
CA ALA A 359 -1.08 5.18 12.75
C ALA A 359 -0.06 4.46 13.65
N SER A 360 0.85 3.69 13.05
CA SER A 360 1.98 3.11 13.78
C SER A 360 2.94 4.21 14.21
N ALA A 361 3.44 4.13 15.44
CA ALA A 361 4.40 5.07 15.99
C ALA A 361 5.82 4.71 15.51
N LYS A 362 6.10 5.03 14.25
CA LYS A 362 7.42 4.79 13.67
C LYS A 362 8.46 5.71 14.29
N VAL A 363 9.60 5.14 14.67
CA VAL A 363 10.80 5.92 15.02
C VAL A 363 11.44 6.43 13.73
N VAL A 364 11.92 7.67 13.73
CA VAL A 364 12.67 8.24 12.61
C VAL A 364 13.96 7.45 12.44
N LEU A 365 14.03 6.66 11.37
CA LEU A 365 15.15 5.76 11.05
C LEU A 365 16.34 6.48 10.44
#